data_AF-Q5NP15-F1
#
_entry.id   AF-Q5NP15-F1
#
_cell.length_a   1.000
_cell.length_b   1.000
_cell.length_c   1.000
_cell.angle_alpha   90.00
_cell.angle_beta   90.00
_cell.angle_gamma   90.00
#
_symmetry.space_group_name_H-M   'P 1'
#
loop_
_entity.id
_entity.type
_entity.pdbx_description
1 polymer ?
#
loop_
_entity_poly.entity_id
_entity_poly.type
_entity_poly.pdbx_seq_one_letter_code
_entity_poly.pdbx_strand_id
1 'polypeptide(L)'
;MKTVSLASLFLSTILMACPLYAQSEPENTASLPLVAGGEKTHRAVDYVGGWAVTSNGKTIMEIQIEQTHDSKNPFAGFLSHPHLDITPKAFTKVHGPLVREEIIASRFFDDHLFFSTRDGLGARHDIEMWLDNNESASLNILDIAGIRWPITRTNSRAPFTLNWDINHVYTIDRPELPPNTEIIKLYHEVQPLKNTDEELAGSARIQRVKDIITQGKLHTAQDFNQAAYILNRSSKAEDALLAHSLAMAALANGDETAITTATNSLDHYLMLNGRPQIYGTCREGSAKNSPIKQPYDNSIIPETLRHELGAFEPIASLAPSTADKNLLPIEKSNETPGKEAVANTSPPTVKISHRKIPMGQPVVTKKIPAMPKKD
;
A
#
# COMPACT_ATOMS: atom_id res chain seq x y z
N MET A 1 13.72 -10.85 -3.37
CA MET A 1 12.28 -11.11 -3.57
C MET A 1 12.14 -12.09 -4.72
N LYS A 2 11.56 -13.27 -4.50
CA LYS A 2 11.33 -14.25 -5.55
C LYS A 2 9.92 -13.99 -6.11
N THR A 3 9.84 -13.55 -7.36
CA THR A 3 8.60 -13.62 -8.13
C THR A 3 8.32 -15.10 -8.39
N VAL A 4 7.23 -15.62 -7.83
CA VAL A 4 6.84 -17.02 -8.03
C VAL A 4 5.69 -17.01 -9.04
N SER A 5 5.90 -17.68 -10.16
CA SER A 5 4.85 -17.94 -11.14
C SER A 5 3.99 -19.07 -10.62
N LEU A 6 2.68 -18.92 -10.66
CA LEU A 6 1.73 -19.95 -10.24
C LEU A 6 1.86 -21.24 -11.09
N ALA A 7 2.47 -21.16 -12.28
CA ALA A 7 2.68 -22.29 -13.18
C ALA A 7 3.99 -23.09 -12.94
N SER A 8 4.81 -22.76 -11.93
CA SER A 8 6.12 -23.42 -11.79
C SER A 8 6.56 -23.64 -10.35
N LEU A 9 6.23 -24.82 -9.81
CA LEU A 9 6.87 -25.43 -8.65
C LEU A 9 6.91 -26.96 -8.84
N PHE A 10 7.97 -27.45 -9.47
CA PHE A 10 8.40 -28.85 -9.35
C PHE A 10 9.54 -28.91 -8.33
N LEU A 11 9.34 -29.57 -7.18
CA LEU A 11 10.37 -30.39 -6.57
C LEU A 11 9.79 -31.40 -5.56
N SER A 12 10.31 -32.62 -5.68
CA SER A 12 10.02 -33.84 -4.94
C SER A 12 10.04 -33.67 -3.42
N THR A 13 9.02 -34.20 -2.72
CA THR A 13 9.09 -34.49 -1.28
C THR A 13 9.06 -36.00 -1.05
N ILE A 14 10.18 -36.49 -0.55
CA ILE A 14 10.45 -37.85 -0.11
C ILE A 14 9.75 -38.08 1.24
N LEU A 15 9.17 -39.28 1.40
CA LEU A 15 8.61 -39.84 2.63
C LEU A 15 9.55 -39.68 3.84
N MET A 16 9.03 -39.19 4.96
CA MET A 16 9.56 -39.47 6.30
C MET A 16 8.37 -39.76 7.23
N ALA A 17 8.14 -41.04 7.47
CA ALA A 17 7.28 -41.53 8.54
C ALA A 17 8.07 -41.51 9.85
N CYS A 18 7.47 -41.02 10.93
CA CYS A 18 7.90 -41.31 12.29
C CYS A 18 6.67 -41.43 13.22
N PRO A 19 6.73 -42.26 14.27
CA PRO A 19 5.57 -42.98 14.80
C PRO A 19 5.06 -42.46 16.15
N LEU A 20 3.89 -43.00 16.51
CA LEU A 20 3.23 -43.08 17.82
C LEU A 20 4.01 -42.57 19.05
N TYR A 21 3.35 -41.74 19.85
CA TYR A 21 3.44 -41.85 21.31
C TYR A 21 2.05 -41.78 21.95
N ALA A 22 1.91 -42.56 23.02
CA ALA A 22 0.69 -43.09 23.57
C ALA A 22 0.01 -42.20 24.65
N GLN A 23 -1.20 -42.62 25.00
CA GLN A 23 -2.20 -42.04 25.91
C GLN A 23 -1.73 -41.73 27.35
N SER A 24 -2.36 -40.72 27.95
CA SER A 24 -2.88 -40.76 29.32
C SER A 24 -4.03 -39.74 29.50
N GLU A 25 -5.25 -40.21 29.81
CA GLU A 25 -6.40 -39.40 30.27
C GLU A 25 -6.34 -39.19 31.82
N PRO A 26 -7.37 -38.62 32.50
CA PRO A 26 -7.64 -37.19 32.61
C PRO A 26 -7.71 -36.73 34.09
N GLU A 27 -7.41 -35.46 34.39
CA GLU A 27 -7.80 -34.89 35.68
C GLU A 27 -8.62 -33.60 35.53
N ASN A 28 -9.69 -33.61 36.31
CA ASN A 28 -10.83 -32.71 36.34
C ASN A 28 -10.54 -31.57 37.33
N THR A 29 -10.45 -30.33 36.85
CA THR A 29 -10.57 -29.15 37.74
C THR A 29 -11.23 -27.96 37.04
N ALA A 30 -12.40 -27.60 37.59
CA ALA A 30 -12.96 -26.27 37.77
C ALA A 30 -13.28 -25.41 36.53
N SER A 31 -14.56 -25.44 36.16
CA SER A 31 -15.24 -24.50 35.28
C SER A 31 -15.29 -23.09 35.88
N LEU A 32 -14.69 -22.13 35.19
CA LEU A 32 -14.99 -20.70 35.33
C LEU A 32 -16.03 -20.31 34.26
N PRO A 33 -16.99 -19.41 34.55
CA PRO A 33 -18.01 -19.05 33.58
C PRO A 33 -17.37 -18.24 32.45
N LEU A 34 -17.35 -18.82 31.25
CA LEU A 34 -16.98 -18.16 30.01
C LEU A 34 -18.03 -17.08 29.72
N VAL A 35 -17.60 -15.83 29.71
CA VAL A 35 -18.36 -14.71 29.16
C VAL A 35 -18.59 -15.02 27.69
N ALA A 36 -19.83 -15.36 27.34
CA ALA A 36 -20.25 -15.65 25.98
C ALA A 36 -20.23 -14.37 25.13
N GLY A 37 -19.04 -13.99 24.64
CA GLY A 37 -18.93 -13.38 23.33
C GLY A 37 -19.08 -14.50 22.33
N GLY A 38 -20.24 -14.62 21.69
CA GLY A 38 -20.47 -15.68 20.71
C GLY A 38 -19.49 -15.56 19.55
N GLU A 39 -18.47 -16.41 19.52
CA GLU A 39 -17.73 -16.71 18.30
C GLU A 39 -18.75 -17.22 17.28
N LYS A 40 -18.92 -16.49 16.19
CA LYS A 40 -19.69 -16.96 15.05
C LYS A 40 -18.91 -18.13 14.44
N THR A 41 -19.27 -19.35 14.79
CA THR A 41 -18.79 -20.53 14.08
C THR A 41 -19.49 -20.59 12.73
N HIS A 42 -18.76 -20.45 11.64
CA HIS A 42 -19.31 -20.61 10.30
C HIS A 42 -19.64 -22.08 10.02
N ARG A 43 -20.68 -22.33 9.23
CA ARG A 43 -21.05 -23.68 8.81
C ARG A 43 -20.38 -23.99 7.48
N ALA A 44 -20.12 -25.27 7.23
CA ALA A 44 -19.62 -25.77 5.96
C ALA A 44 -20.42 -25.22 4.75
N VAL A 45 -21.75 -25.12 4.86
CA VAL A 45 -22.61 -24.61 3.78
C VAL A 45 -22.37 -23.13 3.46
N ASP A 46 -21.86 -22.34 4.41
CA ASP A 46 -21.67 -20.89 4.22
C ASP A 46 -20.51 -20.58 3.24
N TYR A 47 -19.61 -21.55 3.01
CA TYR A 47 -18.53 -21.48 2.00
C TYR A 47 -19.01 -21.75 0.56
N VAL A 48 -20.18 -22.36 0.39
CA VAL A 48 -20.69 -22.79 -0.93
C VAL A 48 -21.08 -21.58 -1.79
N GLY A 49 -20.62 -21.58 -3.04
CA GLY A 49 -20.88 -20.53 -4.01
C GLY A 49 -19.63 -20.05 -4.74
N GLY A 50 -19.79 -18.95 -5.48
CA GLY A 50 -18.71 -18.28 -6.17
C GLY A 50 -18.04 -17.24 -5.27
N TRP A 51 -16.72 -17.18 -5.32
CA TRP A 51 -15.88 -16.19 -4.66
C TRP A 51 -14.90 -15.60 -5.65
N ALA A 52 -14.59 -14.32 -5.54
CA ALA A 52 -13.73 -13.62 -6.48
C ALA A 52 -12.63 -12.84 -5.77
N VAL A 53 -11.42 -12.90 -6.31
CA VAL A 53 -10.40 -11.87 -6.09
C VAL A 53 -10.62 -10.80 -7.15
N THR A 54 -10.79 -9.54 -6.74
CA THR A 54 -11.03 -8.42 -7.66
C THR A 54 -9.88 -7.42 -7.69
N SER A 55 -9.79 -6.69 -8.80
CA SER A 55 -8.93 -5.52 -8.99
C SER A 55 -9.73 -4.44 -9.71
N ASN A 56 -9.87 -3.27 -9.09
CA ASN A 56 -10.74 -2.17 -9.53
C ASN A 56 -12.17 -2.63 -9.85
N GLY A 57 -12.73 -3.51 -9.01
CA GLY A 57 -14.06 -4.09 -9.16
C GLY A 57 -14.19 -5.15 -10.25
N LYS A 58 -13.08 -5.53 -10.93
CA LYS A 58 -13.07 -6.58 -11.95
C LYS A 58 -12.49 -7.87 -11.39
N THR A 59 -13.12 -9.00 -11.68
CA THR A 59 -12.63 -10.32 -11.28
C THR A 59 -11.30 -10.66 -11.95
N ILE A 60 -10.29 -10.99 -11.15
CA ILE A 60 -8.99 -11.51 -11.59
C ILE A 60 -8.93 -13.02 -11.40
N MET A 61 -9.41 -13.51 -10.27
CA MET A 61 -9.52 -14.94 -9.96
C MET A 61 -10.91 -15.25 -9.46
N GLU A 62 -11.40 -16.44 -9.76
CA GLU A 62 -12.70 -16.93 -9.31
C GLU A 62 -12.56 -18.33 -8.72
N ILE A 63 -13.19 -18.55 -7.58
CA ILE A 63 -13.26 -19.83 -6.91
C ILE A 63 -14.73 -20.22 -6.85
N GLN A 64 -15.09 -21.36 -7.43
CA GLN A 64 -16.40 -21.95 -7.29
C GLN A 64 -16.30 -23.11 -6.31
N ILE A 65 -17.13 -23.08 -5.26
CA ILE A 65 -17.18 -24.13 -4.23
C ILE A 65 -18.57 -24.75 -4.22
N GLU A 66 -18.62 -26.07 -4.31
CA GLU A 66 -19.83 -26.87 -4.26
C GLU A 66 -19.71 -27.92 -3.15
N GLN A 67 -20.79 -28.15 -2.41
CA GLN A 67 -20.82 -29.19 -1.39
C GLN A 67 -21.01 -30.57 -2.02
N THR A 68 -20.28 -31.56 -1.53
CA THR A 68 -20.41 -32.95 -1.96
C THR A 68 -21.08 -33.80 -0.86
N HIS A 69 -21.40 -35.05 -1.21
CA HIS A 69 -21.84 -36.06 -0.26
C HIS A 69 -20.68 -36.94 0.27
N ASP A 70 -19.44 -36.66 -0.15
CA ASP A 70 -18.26 -37.41 0.29
C ASP A 70 -17.67 -36.79 1.57
N SER A 71 -17.82 -37.50 2.69
CA SER A 71 -17.23 -37.08 3.98
C SER A 71 -15.72 -36.87 3.94
N LYS A 72 -14.97 -37.52 3.02
CA LYS A 72 -13.52 -37.36 2.88
C LYS A 72 -13.13 -36.13 2.07
N ASN A 73 -14.01 -35.67 1.18
CA ASN A 73 -13.84 -34.51 0.32
C ASN A 73 -15.15 -33.72 0.29
N PRO A 74 -15.53 -33.06 1.41
CA PRO A 74 -16.85 -32.46 1.58
C PRO A 74 -17.16 -31.33 0.58
N PHE A 75 -16.15 -30.85 -0.14
CA PHE A 75 -16.27 -29.82 -1.17
C PHE A 75 -15.56 -30.21 -2.46
N ALA A 76 -16.17 -29.81 -3.58
CA ALA A 76 -15.62 -29.85 -4.92
C ALA A 76 -15.76 -28.45 -5.56
N GLY A 77 -15.28 -28.32 -6.79
CA GLY A 77 -15.34 -27.07 -7.54
C GLY A 77 -14.01 -26.76 -8.22
N PHE A 78 -13.75 -25.49 -8.49
CA PHE A 78 -12.59 -25.09 -9.27
C PHE A 78 -12.14 -23.66 -8.95
N LEU A 79 -10.86 -23.41 -9.17
CA LEU A 79 -10.24 -22.08 -9.23
C LEU A 79 -9.97 -21.73 -10.70
N SER A 80 -10.40 -20.55 -11.14
CA SER A 80 -10.10 -20.01 -12.47
C SER A 80 -9.28 -18.73 -12.34
N HIS A 81 -8.24 -18.60 -13.15
CA HIS A 81 -7.38 -17.42 -13.17
C HIS A 81 -6.62 -17.31 -14.51
N PRO A 82 -6.15 -16.12 -14.90
CA PRO A 82 -5.20 -15.96 -16.02
C PRO A 82 -3.80 -16.43 -15.60
N HIS A 83 -2.87 -16.49 -16.55
CA HIS A 83 -1.45 -16.57 -16.22
C HIS A 83 -1.01 -15.26 -15.57
N LEU A 84 -0.38 -15.34 -14.40
CA LEU A 84 0.06 -14.18 -13.64
C LEU A 84 1.25 -14.49 -12.73
N ASP A 85 1.99 -13.45 -12.40
CA ASP A 85 2.99 -13.43 -11.33
C ASP A 85 2.38 -12.73 -10.11
N ILE A 86 2.58 -13.33 -8.94
CA ILE A 86 1.98 -12.87 -7.69
C ILE A 86 2.99 -12.09 -6.86
N THR A 87 2.54 -10.97 -6.32
CA THR A 87 3.26 -10.18 -5.32
C THR A 87 2.38 -10.01 -4.08
N PRO A 88 2.92 -9.49 -2.96
CA PRO A 88 2.12 -9.29 -1.76
C PRO A 88 0.89 -8.38 -1.87
N LYS A 89 0.85 -7.51 -2.88
CA LYS A 89 -0.22 -6.52 -3.06
C LYS A 89 -0.84 -6.48 -4.46
N ALA A 90 -0.28 -7.21 -5.42
CA ALA A 90 -0.67 -7.08 -6.81
C ALA A 90 -0.37 -8.33 -7.65
N PHE A 91 -1.02 -8.40 -8.80
CA PHE A 91 -0.76 -9.33 -9.88
C PHE A 91 -0.06 -8.60 -11.03
N THR A 92 0.95 -9.25 -11.61
CA THR A 92 1.74 -8.71 -12.71
C THR A 92 1.85 -9.75 -13.84
N LYS A 93 2.25 -9.31 -15.03
CA LYS A 93 2.33 -10.17 -16.23
C LYS A 93 1.03 -10.93 -16.49
N VAL A 94 -0.10 -10.28 -16.26
CA VAL A 94 -1.42 -10.92 -16.39
C VAL A 94 -1.74 -11.13 -17.87
N HIS A 95 -1.98 -12.37 -18.29
CA HIS A 95 -2.31 -12.71 -19.68
C HIS A 95 -3.14 -14.00 -19.80
N GLY A 96 -3.83 -14.15 -20.93
CA GLY A 96 -4.60 -15.35 -21.25
C GLY A 96 -3.76 -16.46 -21.92
N PRO A 97 -4.36 -17.64 -22.19
CA PRO A 97 -5.74 -18.02 -21.84
C PRO A 97 -5.93 -18.24 -20.34
N LEU A 98 -7.17 -18.45 -19.90
CA LEU A 98 -7.45 -18.81 -18.51
C LEU A 98 -7.00 -20.24 -18.22
N VAL A 99 -6.44 -20.41 -17.03
CA VAL A 99 -6.17 -21.69 -16.40
C VAL A 99 -7.33 -21.99 -15.45
N ARG A 100 -7.75 -23.25 -15.46
CA ARG A 100 -8.75 -23.77 -14.53
C ARG A 100 -8.12 -24.93 -13.76
N GLU A 101 -8.17 -24.83 -12.44
CA GLU A 101 -7.67 -25.83 -11.52
C GLU A 101 -8.84 -26.45 -10.76
N GLU A 102 -8.97 -27.77 -10.81
CA GLU A 102 -10.06 -28.49 -10.14
C GLU A 102 -9.69 -28.75 -8.67
N ILE A 103 -10.66 -28.65 -7.76
CA ILE A 103 -10.50 -29.03 -6.36
C ILE A 103 -10.42 -30.56 -6.28
N ILE A 104 -9.25 -31.06 -5.89
CA ILE A 104 -8.95 -32.51 -5.83
C ILE A 104 -9.00 -33.08 -4.41
N ALA A 105 -8.94 -32.21 -3.40
CA ALA A 105 -9.05 -32.59 -2.00
C ALA A 105 -9.61 -31.41 -1.21
N SER A 106 -10.43 -31.70 -0.20
CA SER A 106 -10.96 -30.67 0.69
C SER A 106 -11.17 -31.20 2.10
N ARG A 107 -11.09 -30.32 3.09
CA ARG A 107 -11.42 -30.60 4.48
C ARG A 107 -11.90 -29.32 5.16
N PHE A 108 -12.84 -29.47 6.07
CA PHE A 108 -13.29 -28.39 6.94
C PHE A 108 -12.77 -28.66 8.34
N PHE A 109 -11.98 -27.75 8.88
CA PHE A 109 -11.36 -27.91 10.20
C PHE A 109 -11.17 -26.54 10.84
N ASP A 110 -11.43 -26.45 12.14
CA ASP A 110 -11.22 -25.23 12.93
C ASP A 110 -11.88 -23.98 12.33
N ASP A 111 -13.13 -24.14 11.87
CA ASP A 111 -13.92 -23.08 11.22
C ASP A 111 -13.36 -22.53 9.91
N HIS A 112 -12.44 -23.25 9.26
CA HIS A 112 -11.80 -22.84 8.02
C HIS A 112 -11.86 -23.97 6.98
N LEU A 113 -11.96 -23.57 5.71
CA LEU A 113 -11.93 -24.49 4.60
C LEU A 113 -10.49 -24.63 4.09
N PHE A 114 -10.01 -25.86 4.03
CA PHE A 114 -8.75 -26.18 3.38
C PHE A 114 -9.04 -27.01 2.13
N PHE A 115 -8.43 -26.66 1.02
CA PHE A 115 -8.57 -27.42 -0.21
C PHE A 115 -7.31 -27.37 -1.05
N SER A 116 -7.14 -28.39 -1.88
CA SER A 116 -6.04 -28.49 -2.84
C SER A 116 -6.61 -28.45 -4.25
N THR A 117 -6.03 -27.60 -5.10
CA THR A 117 -6.38 -27.52 -6.52
C THR A 117 -5.34 -28.22 -7.38
N ARG A 118 -5.72 -28.61 -8.60
CA ARG A 118 -4.80 -29.11 -9.62
C ARG A 118 -5.17 -28.62 -11.00
N ASP A 119 -4.21 -28.06 -11.72
CA ASP A 119 -4.38 -27.64 -13.11
C ASP A 119 -4.25 -28.82 -14.10
N GLY A 120 -4.53 -28.57 -15.39
CA GLY A 120 -4.40 -29.58 -16.45
C GLY A 120 -2.96 -30.04 -16.73
N LEU A 121 -1.94 -29.34 -16.21
CA LEU A 121 -0.53 -29.66 -16.37
C LEU A 121 0.06 -30.39 -15.15
N GLY A 122 -0.71 -30.51 -14.07
CA GLY A 122 -0.34 -31.20 -12.83
C GLY A 122 0.21 -30.28 -11.73
N ALA A 123 0.25 -28.97 -11.93
CA ALA A 123 0.56 -28.02 -10.86
C ALA A 123 -0.53 -28.11 -9.78
N ARG A 124 -0.12 -28.06 -8.51
CA ARG A 124 -1.01 -28.17 -7.35
C ARG A 124 -0.77 -27.01 -6.40
N HIS A 125 -1.86 -26.47 -5.86
CA HIS A 125 -1.81 -25.44 -4.81
C HIS A 125 -2.62 -25.90 -3.60
N ASP A 126 -2.04 -25.75 -2.41
CA ASP A 126 -2.77 -25.91 -1.16
C ASP A 126 -3.26 -24.55 -0.65
N ILE A 127 -4.56 -24.48 -0.35
CA ILE A 127 -5.28 -23.24 -0.13
C ILE A 127 -6.07 -23.31 1.17
N GLU A 128 -6.00 -22.24 1.96
CA GLU A 128 -6.79 -22.01 3.16
C GLU A 128 -7.76 -20.85 2.94
N MET A 129 -9.00 -21.02 3.38
CA MET A 129 -10.05 -20.02 3.26
C MET A 129 -10.77 -19.81 4.59
N TRP A 130 -10.95 -18.54 4.97
CA TRP A 130 -11.64 -18.07 6.17
C TRP A 130 -12.81 -17.21 5.78
N LEU A 131 -14.00 -17.46 6.32
CA LEU A 131 -15.10 -16.50 6.21
C LEU A 131 -14.91 -15.37 7.20
N ASP A 132 -15.09 -14.13 6.74
CA ASP A 132 -15.23 -12.97 7.63
C ASP A 132 -16.72 -12.70 7.89
N ASN A 133 -17.54 -12.88 6.86
CA ASN A 133 -19.00 -12.88 6.88
C ASN A 133 -19.54 -13.59 5.62
N ASN A 134 -20.84 -13.47 5.35
CA ASN A 134 -21.47 -14.19 4.22
C ASN A 134 -21.09 -13.63 2.83
N GLU A 135 -20.55 -12.41 2.77
CA GLU A 135 -20.21 -11.69 1.54
C GLU A 135 -18.70 -11.49 1.35
N SER A 136 -17.90 -11.65 2.42
CA SER A 136 -16.45 -11.50 2.36
C SER A 136 -15.73 -12.62 3.10
N ALA A 137 -14.58 -12.99 2.54
CA ALA A 137 -13.72 -14.02 3.07
C ALA A 137 -12.25 -13.68 2.77
N SER A 138 -11.35 -14.43 3.38
CA SER A 138 -9.92 -14.35 3.16
C SER A 138 -9.40 -15.68 2.60
N LEU A 139 -8.47 -15.61 1.65
CA LEU A 139 -7.85 -16.74 0.97
C LEU A 139 -6.34 -16.69 1.17
N ASN A 140 -5.70 -17.79 1.53
CA ASN A 140 -4.25 -17.91 1.60
C ASN A 140 -3.81 -19.07 0.73
N ILE A 141 -3.00 -18.78 -0.29
CA ILE A 141 -2.34 -19.81 -1.09
C ILE A 141 -0.98 -20.10 -0.43
N LEU A 142 -0.89 -21.25 0.22
CA LEU A 142 0.19 -21.56 1.17
C LEU A 142 1.57 -21.55 0.54
N ASP A 143 1.68 -22.00 -0.71
CA ASP A 143 2.96 -22.20 -1.41
C ASP A 143 3.60 -20.91 -1.93
N ILE A 144 2.95 -19.75 -1.75
CA ILE A 144 3.37 -18.51 -2.41
C ILE A 144 3.98 -17.52 -1.43
N ALA A 145 3.24 -17.15 -0.38
CA ALA A 145 3.68 -16.06 0.49
C ALA A 145 3.06 -16.04 1.91
N GLY A 146 2.10 -16.91 2.23
CA GLY A 146 1.38 -16.83 3.51
C GLY A 146 0.54 -15.56 3.65
N ILE A 147 -0.01 -15.05 2.54
CA ILE A 147 -0.75 -13.78 2.50
C ILE A 147 -2.24 -14.09 2.41
N ARG A 148 -3.01 -13.49 3.31
CA ARG A 148 -4.48 -13.50 3.24
C ARG A 148 -4.96 -12.46 2.24
N TRP A 149 -5.47 -12.93 1.11
CA TRP A 149 -6.16 -12.13 0.12
C TRP A 149 -7.64 -12.05 0.44
N PRO A 150 -8.19 -10.84 0.45
CA PRO A 150 -9.62 -10.72 0.49
C PRO A 150 -10.26 -11.24 -0.79
N ILE A 151 -11.37 -11.93 -0.62
CA ILE A 151 -12.26 -12.39 -1.67
C ILE A 151 -13.69 -11.99 -1.32
N THR A 152 -14.47 -11.68 -2.34
CA THR A 152 -15.88 -11.30 -2.19
C THR A 152 -16.78 -12.31 -2.86
N ARG A 153 -17.99 -12.48 -2.33
CA ARG A 153 -18.99 -13.36 -2.92
C ARG A 153 -19.33 -12.85 -4.33
N THR A 154 -19.32 -13.76 -5.30
CA THR A 154 -19.69 -13.47 -6.69
C THR A 154 -20.84 -14.37 -7.13
N ASN A 155 -21.80 -13.76 -7.81
CA ASN A 155 -22.92 -14.46 -8.43
C ASN A 155 -22.65 -14.72 -9.93
N SER A 156 -21.45 -14.39 -10.40
CA SER A 156 -21.15 -14.37 -11.83
C SER A 156 -21.03 -15.79 -12.39
N ARG A 157 -22.08 -16.23 -13.09
CA ARG A 157 -21.92 -17.05 -14.31
C ARG A 157 -21.36 -16.23 -15.49
N ALA A 158 -21.08 -14.94 -15.29
CA ALA A 158 -20.65 -14.02 -16.32
C ALA A 158 -19.20 -14.33 -16.75
N PRO A 159 -18.90 -14.28 -18.05
CA PRO A 159 -17.60 -14.67 -18.55
C PRO A 159 -16.50 -13.75 -18.01
N PHE A 160 -15.39 -14.35 -17.57
CA PHE A 160 -14.07 -13.74 -17.51
C PHE A 160 -13.80 -13.04 -18.86
N THR A 161 -14.12 -11.77 -18.98
CA THR A 161 -13.72 -10.97 -20.14
C THR A 161 -12.72 -9.94 -19.68
N LEU A 162 -11.46 -10.13 -20.05
CA LEU A 162 -10.46 -9.08 -19.94
C LEU A 162 -9.59 -9.03 -21.17
N ASN A 163 -9.51 -7.81 -21.71
CA ASN A 163 -8.37 -7.34 -22.46
C ASN A 163 -7.25 -7.12 -21.43
N TRP A 164 -6.57 -8.20 -21.06
CA TRP A 164 -5.43 -8.13 -20.15
C TRP A 164 -4.32 -7.30 -20.80
N ASP A 165 -3.71 -6.41 -20.02
CA ASP A 165 -2.47 -5.76 -20.42
C ASP A 165 -1.34 -6.38 -19.62
N ILE A 166 -0.44 -7.09 -20.32
CA ILE A 166 0.69 -7.80 -19.73
C ILE A 166 1.64 -6.86 -18.95
N ASN A 167 1.67 -5.58 -19.31
CA ASN A 167 2.51 -4.58 -18.65
C ASN A 167 1.77 -3.86 -17.51
N HIS A 168 0.49 -4.15 -17.30
CA HIS A 168 -0.30 -3.55 -16.23
C HIS A 168 -0.12 -4.29 -14.90
N VAL A 169 -0.15 -3.52 -13.83
CA VAL A 169 -0.10 -4.02 -12.45
C VAL A 169 -1.52 -3.96 -11.88
N TYR A 170 -2.09 -5.12 -11.60
CA TYR A 170 -3.44 -5.23 -11.06
C TYR A 170 -3.37 -5.34 -9.53
N THR A 171 -3.81 -4.32 -8.80
CA THR A 171 -3.82 -4.32 -7.33
C THR A 171 -4.98 -5.13 -6.78
N ILE A 172 -4.77 -5.85 -5.68
CA ILE A 172 -5.84 -6.60 -5.02
C ILE A 172 -6.80 -5.61 -4.33
N ASP A 173 -8.07 -5.64 -4.70
CA ASP A 173 -9.10 -4.88 -3.99
C ASP A 173 -9.25 -5.45 -2.60
N ARG A 174 -9.04 -4.61 -1.59
CA ARG A 174 -9.33 -4.97 -0.21
C ARG A 174 -10.72 -4.47 0.15
N PRO A 175 -11.53 -5.25 0.90
CA PRO A 175 -12.79 -4.75 1.41
C PRO A 175 -12.51 -3.46 2.16
N GLU A 176 -13.35 -2.45 1.91
CA GLU A 176 -13.27 -1.18 2.62
C GLU A 176 -13.60 -1.44 4.10
N LEU A 177 -12.58 -1.77 4.89
CA LEU A 177 -12.70 -1.75 6.33
C LEU A 177 -12.90 -0.28 6.75
N PRO A 178 -13.95 0.05 7.53
CA PRO A 178 -14.16 1.42 7.96
C PRO A 178 -12.95 1.86 8.79
N PRO A 179 -12.37 3.05 8.54
CA PRO A 179 -11.16 3.49 9.23
C PRO A 179 -11.30 3.40 10.77
N ASN A 180 -10.17 3.21 11.43
CA ASN A 180 -10.10 3.08 12.86
C ASN A 180 -10.63 4.36 13.54
N THR A 181 -11.82 4.23 14.15
CA THR A 181 -12.52 5.36 14.77
C THR A 181 -11.74 6.05 15.88
N GLU A 182 -10.84 5.33 16.55
CA GLU A 182 -9.98 5.91 17.59
C GLU A 182 -8.89 6.78 16.98
N ILE A 183 -8.24 6.33 15.90
CA ILE A 183 -7.26 7.14 15.17
C ILE A 183 -7.89 8.40 14.61
N ILE A 184 -9.10 8.30 14.06
CA ILE A 184 -9.87 9.46 13.59
C ILE A 184 -10.06 10.49 14.71
N LYS A 185 -10.48 10.05 15.90
CA LYS A 185 -10.68 10.94 17.06
C LYS A 185 -9.37 11.61 17.47
N LEU A 186 -8.32 10.81 17.66
CA LEU A 186 -6.99 11.31 18.03
C LEU A 186 -6.43 12.26 16.96
N TYR A 187 -6.77 12.09 15.69
CA TYR A 187 -6.36 13.00 14.62
C TYR A 187 -7.11 14.33 14.69
N HIS A 188 -8.43 14.31 14.85
CA HIS A 188 -9.25 15.53 14.92
C HIS A 188 -8.96 16.40 16.15
N GLU A 189 -8.53 15.79 17.25
CA GLU A 189 -8.18 16.53 18.46
C GLU A 189 -6.83 17.29 18.33
N VAL A 190 -6.10 17.15 17.21
CA VAL A 190 -4.73 17.68 17.11
C VAL A 190 -4.78 19.19 17.07
N GLN A 191 -4.18 19.83 18.07
CA GLN A 191 -4.10 21.29 18.16
C GLN A 191 -2.67 21.77 17.92
N PRO A 192 -2.45 22.96 17.36
CA PRO A 192 -1.11 23.58 17.33
C PRO A 192 -0.58 23.73 18.77
N LEU A 193 0.70 23.41 19.02
CA LEU A 193 1.32 23.56 20.33
C LEU A 193 1.42 25.04 20.71
N LYS A 194 0.75 25.45 21.78
CA LYS A 194 0.73 26.81 22.33
C LYS A 194 1.11 26.86 23.82
N ASN A 195 0.88 25.78 24.56
CA ASN A 195 1.13 25.70 26.00
C ASN A 195 1.56 24.29 26.46
N THR A 196 1.99 24.18 27.71
CA THR A 196 2.47 22.92 28.32
C THR A 196 1.39 21.83 28.40
N ASP A 197 0.12 22.20 28.59
CA ASP A 197 -0.98 21.23 28.65
C ASP A 197 -1.21 20.56 27.29
N GLU A 198 -1.09 21.31 26.20
CA GLU A 198 -1.17 20.79 24.84
C GLU A 198 0.04 19.91 24.47
N GLU A 199 1.22 20.19 25.05
CA GLU A 199 2.40 19.33 24.92
C GLU A 199 2.20 17.98 25.64
N LEU A 200 1.65 18.01 26.85
CA LEU A 200 1.32 16.80 27.62
C LEU A 200 0.23 15.97 26.93
N ALA A 201 -0.84 16.63 26.46
CA ALA A 201 -1.91 15.99 25.70
C ALA A 201 -1.40 15.42 24.36
N GLY A 202 -0.46 16.11 23.71
CA GLY A 202 0.23 15.61 22.51
C GLY A 202 1.04 14.34 22.80
N SER A 203 1.78 14.32 23.91
CA SER A 203 2.59 13.17 24.33
C SER A 203 1.73 11.94 24.65
N ALA A 204 0.63 12.13 25.40
CA ALA A 204 -0.31 11.05 25.72
C ALA A 204 -0.94 10.44 24.46
N ARG A 205 -1.28 11.29 23.49
CA ARG A 205 -1.84 10.86 22.20
C ARG A 205 -0.84 10.09 21.35
N ILE A 206 0.41 10.54 21.29
CA ILE A 206 1.50 9.80 20.62
C ILE A 206 1.65 8.40 21.22
N GLN A 207 1.63 8.29 22.55
CA GLN A 207 1.70 7.00 23.21
C GLN A 207 0.50 6.12 22.83
N ARG A 208 -0.72 6.68 22.82
CA ARG A 208 -1.91 5.92 22.45
C ARG A 208 -1.86 5.41 21.00
N VAL A 209 -1.37 6.22 20.06
CA VAL A 209 -1.19 5.80 18.66
C VAL A 209 -0.21 4.62 18.57
N LYS A 210 0.90 4.63 19.34
CA LYS A 210 1.85 3.51 19.38
C LYS A 210 1.22 2.22 19.91
N ASP A 211 0.34 2.32 20.90
CA ASP A 211 -0.38 1.16 21.42
C ASP A 211 -1.31 0.57 20.34
N ILE A 212 -2.02 1.42 19.59
CA ILE A 212 -2.88 1.00 18.47
C ILE A 212 -2.06 0.32 17.36
N ILE A 213 -0.89 0.86 17.03
CA ILE A 213 0.05 0.26 16.07
C ILE A 213 0.52 -1.11 16.55
N THR A 214 0.95 -1.22 17.81
CA THR A 214 1.45 -2.48 18.39
C THR A 214 0.37 -3.56 18.43
N GLN A 215 -0.89 -3.16 18.57
CA GLN A 215 -2.06 -4.04 18.50
C GLN A 215 -2.47 -4.42 17.06
N GLY A 216 -1.78 -3.92 16.04
CA GLY A 216 -2.07 -4.23 14.63
C GLY A 216 -3.40 -3.66 14.14
N LYS A 217 -3.89 -2.56 14.72
CA LYS A 217 -5.24 -2.02 14.49
C LYS A 217 -5.35 -0.98 13.37
N LEU A 218 -4.28 -0.73 12.61
CA LEU A 218 -4.31 0.14 11.44
C LEU A 218 -4.51 -0.73 10.18
N HIS A 219 -5.48 -0.40 9.34
CA HIS A 219 -5.80 -1.25 8.18
C HIS A 219 -6.20 -0.48 6.91
N THR A 220 -6.55 0.80 7.00
CA THR A 220 -6.81 1.67 5.84
C THR A 220 -5.63 2.61 5.55
N ALA A 221 -5.54 3.09 4.31
CA ALA A 221 -4.58 4.14 3.95
C ALA A 221 -4.74 5.39 4.85
N GLN A 222 -5.98 5.76 5.17
CA GLN A 222 -6.32 6.84 6.09
C GLN A 222 -5.78 6.59 7.50
N ASP A 223 -5.91 5.38 8.05
CA ASP A 223 -5.37 5.05 9.39
C ASP A 223 -3.87 5.29 9.46
N PHE A 224 -3.16 4.79 8.44
CA PHE A 224 -1.71 4.95 8.35
C PHE A 224 -1.31 6.43 8.23
N ASN A 225 -1.98 7.20 7.37
CA ASN A 225 -1.66 8.62 7.19
C ASN A 225 -1.98 9.45 8.45
N GLN A 226 -3.14 9.22 9.07
CA GLN A 226 -3.53 9.94 10.30
C GLN A 226 -2.62 9.60 11.48
N ALA A 227 -2.25 8.32 11.65
CA ALA A 227 -1.27 7.92 12.66
C ALA A 227 0.11 8.56 12.39
N ALA A 228 0.56 8.57 11.13
CA ALA A 228 1.80 9.23 10.72
C ALA A 228 1.78 10.73 11.05
N TYR A 229 0.67 11.41 10.76
CA TYR A 229 0.51 12.83 11.03
C TYR A 229 0.64 13.15 12.52
N ILE A 230 0.04 12.32 13.38
CA ILE A 230 0.12 12.49 14.83
C ILE A 230 1.55 12.26 15.33
N LEU A 231 2.20 11.18 14.89
CA LEU A 231 3.57 10.84 15.31
C LEU A 231 4.61 11.85 14.83
N ASN A 232 4.40 12.47 13.66
CA ASN A 232 5.28 13.50 13.13
C ASN A 232 5.36 14.76 14.01
N ARG A 233 4.51 14.88 15.04
CA ARG A 233 4.55 16.01 15.99
C ARG A 233 5.39 15.71 17.24
N SER A 234 5.91 14.50 17.35
CA SER A 234 6.77 14.10 18.46
C SER A 234 8.12 14.82 18.41
N SER A 235 8.68 15.12 19.57
CA SER A 235 10.07 15.61 19.69
C SER A 235 11.12 14.49 19.62
N LYS A 236 10.69 13.23 19.45
CA LYS A 236 11.57 12.05 19.35
C LYS A 236 11.83 11.68 17.90
N ALA A 237 13.10 11.46 17.56
CA ALA A 237 13.51 11.10 16.21
C ALA A 237 12.88 9.78 15.75
N GLU A 238 12.78 8.79 16.63
CA GLU A 238 12.23 7.46 16.32
C GLU A 238 10.76 7.56 15.89
N ASP A 239 10.02 8.51 16.47
CA ASP A 239 8.61 8.74 16.15
C ASP A 239 8.45 9.39 14.79
N ALA A 240 9.34 10.32 14.42
CA ALA A 240 9.38 10.89 13.08
C ALA A 240 9.74 9.84 12.01
N LEU A 241 10.67 8.93 12.31
CA LEU A 241 11.00 7.83 11.40
C LEU A 241 9.85 6.82 11.24
N LEU A 242 9.16 6.50 12.34
CA LEU A 242 7.96 5.67 12.29
C LEU A 242 6.84 6.37 11.51
N ALA A 243 6.64 7.68 11.71
CA ALA A 243 5.70 8.48 10.95
C ALA A 243 5.98 8.41 9.44
N HIS A 244 7.24 8.54 9.04
CA HIS A 244 7.63 8.41 7.64
C HIS A 244 7.25 7.04 7.08
N SER A 245 7.55 5.96 7.81
CA SER A 245 7.22 4.59 7.40
C SER A 245 5.72 4.37 7.22
N LEU A 246 4.91 4.92 8.12
CA LEU A 246 3.45 4.87 8.06
C LEU A 246 2.89 5.69 6.89
N ALA A 247 3.44 6.87 6.62
CA ALA A 247 3.05 7.67 5.46
C ALA A 247 3.37 6.96 4.14
N MET A 248 4.51 6.26 4.06
CA MET A 248 4.84 5.40 2.92
C MET A 248 3.88 4.21 2.79
N ALA A 249 3.41 3.63 3.90
CA ALA A 249 2.38 2.61 3.89
C ALA A 249 1.04 3.15 3.36
N ALA A 250 0.65 4.36 3.75
CA ALA A 250 -0.55 5.04 3.24
C ALA A 250 -0.47 5.30 1.73
N LEU A 251 0.66 5.83 1.24
CA LEU A 251 0.92 6.00 -0.20
C LEU A 251 0.82 4.68 -0.95
N ALA A 252 1.44 3.62 -0.42
CA ALA A 252 1.38 2.28 -0.99
C ALA A 252 -0.02 1.62 -0.92
N ASN A 253 -0.98 2.26 -0.25
CA ASN A 253 -2.39 1.87 -0.19
C ASN A 253 -3.30 2.90 -0.90
N GLY A 254 -2.72 3.83 -1.68
CA GLY A 254 -3.46 4.74 -2.57
C GLY A 254 -3.81 6.11 -1.98
N ASP A 255 -3.38 6.44 -0.76
CA ASP A 255 -3.58 7.79 -0.22
C ASP A 255 -2.48 8.73 -0.70
N GLU A 256 -2.69 9.38 -1.84
CA GLU A 256 -1.77 10.36 -2.42
C GLU A 256 -1.51 11.55 -1.49
N THR A 257 -2.45 11.89 -0.60
CA THR A 257 -2.29 13.04 0.32
C THR A 257 -1.22 12.78 1.37
N ALA A 258 -0.89 11.51 1.63
CA ALA A 258 0.15 11.10 2.58
C ALA A 258 1.56 11.53 2.15
N ILE A 259 1.76 11.96 0.91
CA ILE A 259 3.06 12.50 0.44
C ILE A 259 3.53 13.71 1.26
N THR A 260 2.59 14.54 1.71
CA THR A 260 2.89 15.68 2.58
C THR A 260 3.40 15.20 3.93
N THR A 261 2.75 14.19 4.51
CA THR A 261 3.19 13.60 5.78
C THR A 261 4.54 12.89 5.63
N ALA A 262 4.77 12.19 4.52
CA ALA A 262 6.02 11.47 4.24
C ALA A 262 7.23 12.41 4.13
N THR A 263 7.08 13.52 3.42
CA THR A 263 8.13 14.54 3.25
C THR A 263 8.39 15.30 4.55
N ASN A 264 7.33 15.74 5.25
CA ASN A 264 7.44 16.41 6.55
C ASN A 264 8.15 15.56 7.61
N SER A 265 7.82 14.27 7.67
CA SER A 265 8.38 13.36 8.67
C SER A 265 9.83 12.99 8.42
N LEU A 266 10.27 12.90 7.17
CA LEU A 266 11.68 12.68 6.87
C LEU A 266 12.53 13.90 7.23
N ASP A 267 12.10 15.10 6.84
CA ASP A 267 12.79 16.35 7.21
C ASP A 267 12.82 16.52 8.73
N HIS A 268 11.71 16.24 9.42
CA HIS A 268 11.67 16.31 10.87
C HIS A 268 12.65 15.32 11.53
N TYR A 269 12.71 14.07 11.04
CA TYR A 269 13.69 13.09 11.48
C TYR A 269 15.13 13.58 11.28
N LEU A 270 15.45 14.14 10.11
CA LEU A 270 16.78 14.68 9.82
C LEU A 270 17.14 15.81 10.78
N MET A 271 16.22 16.75 10.99
CA MET A 271 16.41 17.90 11.87
C MET A 271 16.61 17.49 13.34
N LEU A 272 15.85 16.52 13.84
CA LEU A 272 16.02 15.99 15.21
C LEU A 272 17.36 15.28 15.41
N ASN A 273 17.97 14.77 14.34
CA ASN A 273 19.30 14.15 14.36
C ASN A 273 20.43 15.11 13.97
N GLY A 274 20.16 16.42 13.90
CA GLY A 274 21.17 17.43 13.56
C GLY A 274 21.67 17.36 12.11
N ARG A 275 20.88 16.77 11.20
CA ARG A 275 21.17 16.76 9.76
C ARG A 275 20.35 17.82 9.02
N PRO A 276 20.83 18.33 7.88
CA PRO A 276 20.04 19.21 7.02
C PRO A 276 18.75 18.53 6.57
N GLN A 277 17.65 19.28 6.58
CA GLN A 277 16.43 18.87 5.90
C GLN A 277 16.63 18.94 4.37
N ILE A 278 15.85 18.18 3.60
CA ILE A 278 16.05 18.03 2.14
C ILE A 278 14.79 18.38 1.33
N TYR A 279 13.61 18.41 1.97
CA TYR A 279 12.38 18.86 1.33
C TYR A 279 12.02 20.32 1.62
N GLY A 280 12.53 20.89 2.72
CA GLY A 280 12.29 22.27 3.12
C GLY A 280 10.96 22.45 3.88
N THR A 281 10.50 21.40 4.55
CA THR A 281 9.19 21.35 5.21
C THR A 281 9.18 21.85 6.65
N CYS A 282 10.32 21.82 7.35
CA CYS A 282 10.43 22.34 8.71
C CYS A 282 10.63 23.86 8.67
N ARG A 283 9.73 24.62 9.29
CA ARG A 283 9.75 26.09 9.36
C ARG A 283 9.96 26.61 10.78
N GLU A 284 10.42 27.85 10.90
CA GLU A 284 10.65 28.52 12.19
C GLU A 284 9.36 28.88 12.94
N GLY A 285 8.22 28.91 12.23
CA GLY A 285 6.91 29.21 12.81
C GLY A 285 5.79 28.43 12.11
N SER A 286 4.58 28.55 12.64
CA SER A 286 3.40 27.83 12.14
C SER A 286 2.73 28.50 10.92
N ALA A 287 3.19 29.69 10.51
CA ALA A 287 2.64 30.36 9.34
C ALA A 287 3.19 29.72 8.06
N LYS A 288 2.35 29.63 7.01
CA LYS A 288 2.74 29.05 5.72
C LYS A 288 3.99 29.71 5.13
N ASN A 289 4.16 31.01 5.34
CA ASN A 289 5.27 31.81 4.82
C ASN A 289 6.42 31.96 5.85
N SER A 290 6.38 31.23 6.97
CA SER A 290 7.49 31.26 7.93
C SER A 290 8.78 30.78 7.25
N PRO A 291 9.93 31.40 7.55
CA PRO A 291 11.21 30.95 7.03
C PRO A 291 11.43 29.47 7.30
N ILE A 292 12.11 28.79 6.37
CA ILE A 292 12.53 27.41 6.56
C ILE A 292 13.61 27.38 7.62
N LYS A 293 13.48 26.45 8.55
CA LYS A 293 14.43 26.24 9.62
C LYS A 293 15.74 25.68 9.05
N GLN A 294 16.86 26.36 9.26
CA GLN A 294 18.16 25.82 8.83
C GLN A 294 18.62 24.66 9.74
N PRO A 295 19.43 23.70 9.24
CA PRO A 295 20.01 23.65 7.89
C PRO A 295 19.10 23.02 6.82
N TYR A 296 19.14 23.54 5.59
CA TYR A 296 18.48 22.98 4.40
C TYR A 296 19.50 22.65 3.30
N ASP A 297 19.50 21.42 2.81
CA ASP A 297 20.34 20.96 1.69
C ASP A 297 19.48 20.72 0.45
N ASN A 298 19.56 21.66 -0.50
CA ASN A 298 18.81 21.62 -1.76
C ASN A 298 19.54 20.88 -2.89
N SER A 299 20.72 20.31 -2.62
CA SER A 299 21.53 19.61 -3.63
C SER A 299 21.15 18.13 -3.78
N ILE A 300 20.51 17.56 -2.76
CA ILE A 300 20.20 16.11 -2.70
C ILE A 300 19.06 15.73 -3.64
N ILE A 301 18.01 16.57 -3.73
CA ILE A 301 16.80 16.27 -4.51
C ILE A 301 16.67 17.31 -5.63
N PRO A 302 16.96 16.93 -6.89
CA PRO A 302 16.75 17.81 -8.04
C PRO A 302 15.29 18.25 -8.16
N GLU A 303 15.06 19.44 -8.73
CA GLU A 303 13.72 20.02 -8.92
C GLU A 303 12.77 19.08 -9.68
N THR A 304 13.29 18.34 -10.67
CA THR A 304 12.50 17.36 -11.43
C THR A 304 11.95 16.25 -10.52
N LEU A 305 12.77 15.73 -9.60
CA LEU A 305 12.33 14.72 -8.65
C LEU A 305 11.39 15.30 -7.59
N ARG A 306 11.59 16.56 -7.17
CA ARG A 306 10.64 17.25 -6.27
C ARG A 306 9.24 17.35 -6.89
N HIS A 307 9.18 17.66 -8.18
CA HIS A 307 7.91 17.73 -8.91
C HIS A 307 7.20 16.37 -8.95
N GLU A 308 7.91 15.28 -9.26
CA GLU A 308 7.35 13.92 -9.23
C GLU A 308 6.84 13.52 -7.83
N LEU A 309 7.50 14.00 -6.78
CA LEU A 309 7.11 13.75 -5.38
C LEU A 309 6.01 14.71 -4.88
N GLY A 310 5.43 15.56 -5.74
CA GLY A 310 4.39 16.50 -5.33
C GLY A 310 4.86 17.54 -4.30
N ALA A 311 6.16 17.82 -4.20
CA ALA A 311 6.68 18.84 -3.30
C ALA A 311 6.35 20.24 -3.88
N PHE A 312 5.39 20.92 -3.25
CA PHE A 312 4.68 22.06 -3.85
C PHE A 312 5.47 23.37 -3.99
N GLU A 313 6.63 23.51 -3.32
CA GLU A 313 7.40 24.75 -3.31
C GLU A 313 8.71 24.61 -4.11
N PRO A 314 8.94 25.47 -5.12
CA PRO A 314 10.18 25.47 -5.90
C PRO A 314 11.41 25.71 -5.02
N ILE A 315 12.55 25.11 -5.35
CA ILE A 315 13.79 25.32 -4.57
C ILE A 315 14.13 26.82 -4.40
N ALA A 316 13.86 27.63 -5.43
CA ALA A 316 14.12 29.07 -5.39
C ALA A 316 13.32 29.82 -4.30
N SER A 317 12.11 29.36 -3.94
CA SER A 317 11.33 29.94 -2.84
C SER A 317 11.75 29.43 -1.46
N LEU A 318 12.53 28.35 -1.42
CA LEU A 318 13.01 27.69 -0.21
C LEU A 318 14.45 28.08 0.16
N ALA A 319 15.18 28.73 -0.75
CA ALA A 319 16.51 29.23 -0.46
C ALA A 319 16.46 30.23 0.72
N PRO A 320 17.40 30.18 1.68
CA PRO A 320 17.46 31.19 2.72
C PRO A 320 17.50 32.57 2.07
N SER A 321 16.69 33.50 2.60
CA SER A 321 16.86 34.93 2.31
C SER A 321 18.34 35.24 2.45
N THR A 322 18.94 35.86 1.44
CA THR A 322 20.39 36.04 1.27
C THR A 322 21.05 36.99 2.28
N ALA A 323 20.55 37.04 3.53
CA ALA A 323 21.04 37.88 4.61
C ALA A 323 22.20 37.27 5.42
N ASP A 324 22.46 35.96 5.35
CA ASP A 324 23.59 35.34 6.09
C ASP A 324 24.56 34.59 5.17
N LYS A 325 25.33 35.36 4.40
CA LYS A 325 26.64 34.92 3.92
C LYS A 325 27.71 35.42 4.88
N ASN A 326 27.80 34.81 6.06
CA ASN A 326 28.96 34.90 6.94
C ASN A 326 29.04 33.64 7.83
N LEU A 327 29.09 32.46 7.20
CA LEU A 327 29.86 31.36 7.77
C LEU A 327 31.09 31.15 6.88
N LEU A 328 32.25 31.43 7.47
CA LEU A 328 33.57 31.33 6.87
C LEU A 328 33.81 29.94 6.26
N PRO A 329 34.39 29.83 5.06
CA PRO A 329 34.88 28.57 4.54
C PRO A 329 36.09 28.09 5.36
N ILE A 330 36.13 26.81 5.67
CA ILE A 330 37.32 26.11 6.18
C ILE A 330 38.43 26.27 5.13
N GLU A 331 39.54 26.90 5.53
CA GLU A 331 40.70 27.11 4.66
C GLU A 331 41.55 25.84 4.46
N LYS A 332 42.22 25.87 3.29
CA LYS A 332 43.46 25.22 2.83
C LYS A 332 43.24 23.99 1.95
N SER A 333 43.77 23.95 0.72
CA SER A 333 45.12 24.39 0.33
C SER A 333 45.25 24.94 -1.09
N ASN A 334 46.06 26.01 -1.18
CA ASN A 334 46.89 26.53 -2.29
C ASN A 334 46.93 25.78 -3.62
N GLU A 335 46.68 26.51 -4.73
CA GLU A 335 47.70 26.91 -5.73
C GLU A 335 47.07 27.82 -6.82
N THR A 336 47.79 28.86 -7.24
CA THR A 336 47.54 29.69 -8.44
C THR A 336 48.86 30.43 -8.73
N PRO A 337 49.15 30.99 -9.94
CA PRO A 337 48.26 31.13 -11.11
C PRO A 337 48.88 30.92 -12.51
N GLY A 338 48.03 30.51 -13.46
CA GLY A 338 48.26 30.66 -14.89
C GLY A 338 47.22 31.60 -15.50
N LYS A 339 47.67 32.76 -15.98
CA LYS A 339 46.90 33.82 -16.64
C LYS A 339 46.25 33.32 -17.94
N GLU A 340 45.03 33.75 -18.21
CA GLU A 340 44.66 34.26 -19.53
C GLU A 340 43.36 35.08 -19.46
N ALA A 341 43.39 36.23 -20.11
CA ALA A 341 42.35 37.25 -20.10
C ALA A 341 41.71 37.32 -21.48
N VAL A 342 40.37 37.24 -21.60
CA VAL A 342 39.65 37.77 -22.77
C VAL A 342 38.24 38.26 -22.40
N ALA A 343 38.09 39.58 -22.54
CA ALA A 343 36.96 40.39 -23.02
C ALA A 343 35.51 40.20 -22.53
N ASN A 344 35.01 41.30 -21.96
CA ASN A 344 33.62 41.76 -21.90
C ASN A 344 32.84 41.55 -23.21
N THR A 345 31.61 41.05 -23.10
CA THR A 345 30.43 41.62 -23.79
C THR A 345 29.14 41.28 -23.03
N SER A 346 28.24 42.25 -22.92
CA SER A 346 26.82 42.11 -22.60
C SER A 346 26.09 43.17 -23.43
N PRO A 347 24.77 43.10 -23.69
CA PRO A 347 23.87 41.94 -23.84
C PRO A 347 23.03 42.04 -25.15
N PRO A 348 21.93 41.29 -25.32
CA PRO A 348 20.72 42.03 -25.65
C PRO A 348 19.49 41.64 -24.83
N THR A 349 18.77 42.69 -24.48
CA THR A 349 17.48 42.77 -23.81
C THR A 349 16.39 42.13 -24.68
N VAL A 350 15.71 41.09 -24.19
CA VAL A 350 14.45 40.61 -24.80
C VAL A 350 13.27 41.16 -23.99
N LYS A 351 12.48 42.02 -24.65
CA LYS A 351 11.19 42.51 -24.16
C LYS A 351 10.19 41.35 -24.14
N ILE A 352 9.69 40.99 -22.96
CA ILE A 352 8.56 40.06 -22.83
C ILE A 352 7.28 40.87 -22.99
N SER A 353 6.61 40.73 -24.14
CA SER A 353 5.26 41.22 -24.39
C SER A 353 4.24 40.17 -23.95
N HIS A 354 3.32 40.57 -23.08
CA HIS A 354 2.22 39.73 -22.62
C HIS A 354 1.29 39.36 -23.78
N ARG A 355 1.17 38.07 -24.08
CA ARG A 355 0.10 37.53 -24.95
C ARG A 355 -0.80 36.61 -24.13
N LYS A 356 -2.02 37.10 -23.86
CA LYS A 356 -3.15 36.29 -23.35
C LYS A 356 -3.57 35.30 -24.43
N ILE A 357 -3.68 34.02 -24.09
CA ILE A 357 -4.29 32.99 -24.92
C ILE A 357 -5.69 32.73 -24.38
N PRO A 358 -6.77 32.98 -25.13
CA PRO A 358 -8.09 32.45 -24.83
C PRO A 358 -8.31 31.20 -25.70
N MET A 359 -8.78 30.08 -25.14
CA MET A 359 -9.45 29.05 -25.95
C MET A 359 -10.34 28.15 -25.10
N GLY A 360 -11.64 28.30 -25.32
CA GLY A 360 -12.69 27.38 -24.95
C GLY A 360 -13.89 27.70 -25.83
N GLN A 361 -13.96 27.10 -27.02
CA GLN A 361 -15.19 27.00 -27.81
C GLN A 361 -15.21 25.68 -28.62
N PRO A 362 -16.41 25.12 -28.86
CA PRO A 362 -16.61 23.68 -29.03
C PRO A 362 -16.36 23.16 -30.45
N VAL A 363 -15.98 21.89 -30.51
CA VAL A 363 -15.69 21.12 -31.73
C VAL A 363 -16.96 20.87 -32.54
N VAL A 364 -17.00 21.38 -33.78
CA VAL A 364 -18.01 21.03 -34.78
C VAL A 364 -17.54 19.79 -35.55
N THR A 365 -18.31 18.70 -35.43
CA THR A 365 -18.16 17.45 -36.17
C THR A 365 -18.32 17.65 -37.68
N LYS A 366 -17.29 17.30 -38.47
CA LYS A 366 -17.36 17.23 -39.92
C LYS A 366 -17.79 15.83 -40.38
N LYS A 367 -18.90 15.80 -41.12
CA LYS A 367 -19.54 14.62 -41.74
C LYS A 367 -18.66 14.08 -42.88
N ILE A 368 -18.35 12.78 -42.88
CA ILE A 368 -17.63 12.08 -43.95
C ILE A 368 -18.64 11.66 -45.04
N PRO A 369 -18.38 11.88 -46.35
CA PRO A 369 -19.29 11.46 -47.42
C PRO A 369 -19.13 9.98 -47.80
N ALA A 370 -20.26 9.36 -48.15
CA ALA A 370 -20.38 7.97 -48.59
C ALA A 370 -19.80 7.75 -50.00
N MET A 371 -19.18 6.58 -50.22
CA MET A 371 -18.80 6.08 -51.54
C MET A 371 -19.75 4.96 -52.02
N PRO A 372 -19.89 4.79 -53.34
CA PRO A 372 -21.03 4.11 -53.96
C PRO A 372 -20.85 2.59 -54.03
N LYS A 373 -21.99 1.89 -54.09
CA LYS A 373 -22.11 0.44 -54.30
C LYS A 373 -21.48 0.03 -55.63
N LYS A 374 -20.85 -1.14 -55.62
CA LYS A 374 -20.45 -1.89 -56.82
C LYS A 374 -21.29 -3.17 -56.86
N ASP A 375 -21.77 -3.48 -58.05
CA ASP A 375 -22.74 -4.51 -58.40
C ASP A 375 -22.41 -5.93 -57.93
#